data_AF-A0AB39XLK7-F1
#
_entry.id   AF-A0AB39XLK7-F1
#
_cell.length_a   1.000
_cell.length_b   1.000
_cell.length_c   1.000
_cell.angle_alpha   90.00
_cell.angle_beta   90.00
_cell.angle_gamma   90.00
#
_symmetry.space_group_name_H-M   'P 1'
#
loop_
_entity.id
_entity.type
_entity.pdbx_description
1 polymer ?
#
loop_
_entity_poly.entity_id
_entity_poly.type
_entity_poly.pdbx_seq_one_letter_code
_entity_poly.pdbx_strand_id
1 'polypeptide(L)'
;MTNWIDSGGHEPRLYSARPTNCERRQRRIRHATRRRTMTRFGCTLLLIALAAPFGHARDRGQFVNTSAELKAWFDSLRSSKGPCCSDADGSAISDSDWESKDGHYRVRVPRYGYMREGQQQELVWVDVPEEAVISEPNRVGRTMVWPIYGYMGVAIRCFMPGSMT
;
A
#
# COMPACT_ATOMS: atom_id res chain seq x y z
N MET A 1 93.98 11.69 -42.07
CA MET A 1 94.05 13.13 -41.74
C MET A 1 92.67 13.58 -41.33
N THR A 2 92.33 13.53 -40.04
CA THR A 2 92.47 14.65 -39.09
C THR A 2 91.86 15.94 -39.64
N ASN A 3 90.68 16.29 -39.14
CA ASN A 3 90.40 17.66 -38.73
C ASN A 3 89.34 17.69 -37.65
N TRP A 4 89.62 18.57 -36.69
CA TRP A 4 89.00 18.77 -35.38
C TRP A 4 88.40 20.19 -35.40
N ILE A 5 87.49 20.47 -34.44
CA ILE A 5 86.93 21.79 -34.02
C ILE A 5 85.67 22.18 -34.85
N ASP A 6 84.49 22.52 -34.32
CA ASP A 6 84.06 23.07 -33.02
C ASP A 6 82.54 22.82 -32.77
N SER A 7 82.10 23.06 -31.53
CA SER A 7 80.75 23.49 -31.08
C SER A 7 80.03 22.57 -30.08
N GLY A 8 80.38 22.75 -28.80
CA GLY A 8 79.44 23.23 -27.78
C GLY A 8 78.46 22.25 -27.11
N GLY A 9 78.61 22.11 -25.78
CA GLY A 9 77.45 21.96 -24.88
C GLY A 9 77.45 20.77 -23.90
N HIS A 10 77.94 21.02 -22.69
CA HIS A 10 77.76 20.34 -21.38
C HIS A 10 77.11 18.93 -21.27
N GLU A 11 77.86 18.02 -20.66
CA GLU A 11 77.37 16.95 -19.76
C GLU A 11 77.45 17.42 -18.27
N PRO A 12 76.92 16.69 -17.27
CA PRO A 12 75.62 15.98 -17.17
C PRO A 12 74.95 16.24 -15.79
N ARG A 13 73.64 15.98 -15.63
CA ARG A 13 73.06 15.65 -14.30
C ARG A 13 71.98 14.57 -14.39
N LEU A 14 72.30 13.43 -13.78
CA LEU A 14 71.44 12.32 -13.41
C LEU A 14 70.28 12.78 -12.52
N TYR A 15 69.05 12.33 -12.79
CA TYR A 15 68.19 11.87 -11.70
C TYR A 15 67.16 10.82 -12.14
N SER A 16 67.05 9.86 -11.24
CA SER A 16 66.30 8.61 -11.22
C SER A 16 64.79 8.70 -11.45
N ALA A 17 64.24 7.58 -11.92
CA ALA A 17 62.85 7.19 -11.79
C ALA A 17 62.30 7.32 -10.36
N ARG A 18 61.00 7.67 -10.21
CA ARG A 18 60.08 6.95 -9.30
C ARG A 18 58.59 7.21 -9.59
N PRO A 19 57.71 6.23 -9.28
CA PRO A 19 56.33 6.10 -9.78
C PRO A 19 55.24 6.49 -8.76
N THR A 20 53.97 6.20 -9.10
CA THR A 20 52.76 6.12 -8.26
C THR A 20 51.94 7.41 -8.01
N ASN A 21 51.12 7.80 -9.00
CA ASN A 21 49.99 8.71 -8.74
C ASN A 21 48.62 8.21 -9.25
N CYS A 22 48.55 7.05 -9.92
CA CYS A 22 47.27 6.51 -10.40
C CYS A 22 46.40 5.86 -9.30
N GLU A 23 46.97 5.23 -8.27
CA GLU A 23 46.18 4.55 -7.22
C GLU A 23 45.44 5.51 -6.27
N ARG A 24 46.00 6.71 -6.01
CA ARG A 24 45.41 7.69 -5.07
C ARG A 24 44.08 8.26 -5.59
N ARG A 25 43.92 8.37 -6.91
CA ARG A 25 42.72 8.92 -7.55
C ARG A 25 41.55 7.93 -7.48
N GLN A 26 41.81 6.62 -7.60
CA GLN A 26 40.78 5.58 -7.52
C GLN A 26 40.16 5.45 -6.11
N ARG A 27 40.95 5.61 -5.03
CA ARG A 27 40.41 5.51 -3.66
C ARG A 27 39.42 6.65 -3.34
N ARG A 28 39.71 7.90 -3.72
CA ARG A 28 38.82 9.05 -3.42
C ARG A 28 37.45 8.95 -4.10
N ILE A 29 37.40 8.42 -5.33
CA ILE A 29 36.16 8.27 -6.09
C ILE A 29 35.25 7.21 -5.44
N ARG A 30 35.80 6.06 -5.01
CA ARG A 30 35.03 5.01 -4.31
C ARG A 30 34.37 5.49 -3.03
N HIS A 31 35.03 6.35 -2.25
CA HIS A 31 34.47 6.88 -0.99
C HIS A 31 33.35 7.91 -1.20
N ALA A 32 33.46 8.77 -2.22
CA ALA A 32 32.42 9.75 -2.54
C ALA A 32 31.14 9.08 -3.06
N THR A 33 31.28 8.03 -3.90
CA THR A 33 30.14 7.27 -4.41
C THR A 33 29.45 6.49 -3.28
N ARG A 34 30.22 5.81 -2.41
CA ARG A 34 29.71 5.07 -1.24
C ARG A 34 28.93 5.94 -0.26
N ARG A 35 29.35 7.20 -0.06
CA ARG A 35 28.67 8.14 0.84
C ARG A 35 27.32 8.59 0.27
N ARG A 36 27.22 8.81 -1.06
CA ARG A 36 25.99 9.25 -1.75
C ARG A 36 24.91 8.18 -1.85
N THR A 37 25.27 6.92 -2.06
CA THR A 37 24.30 5.80 -2.05
C THR A 37 23.74 5.57 -0.67
N MET A 38 24.58 5.58 0.37
CA MET A 38 24.17 5.34 1.75
C MET A 38 23.19 6.40 2.28
N THR A 39 23.36 7.68 1.90
CA THR A 39 22.41 8.74 2.26
C THR A 39 21.05 8.59 1.56
N ARG A 40 21.03 8.19 0.28
CA ARG A 40 19.78 7.96 -0.47
C ARG A 40 18.98 6.79 0.09
N PHE A 41 19.65 5.67 0.41
CA PHE A 41 18.99 4.52 1.03
C PHE A 41 18.45 4.85 2.43
N GLY A 42 19.17 5.66 3.21
CA GLY A 42 18.68 6.15 4.50
C GLY A 42 17.41 6.99 4.37
N CYS A 43 17.36 7.94 3.43
CA CYS A 43 16.15 8.74 3.19
C CYS A 43 14.97 7.89 2.69
N THR A 44 15.19 6.94 1.78
CA THR A 44 14.11 6.06 1.31
C THR A 44 13.57 5.16 2.43
N LEU A 45 14.43 4.62 3.30
CA LEU A 45 14.00 3.82 4.45
C LEU A 45 13.24 4.67 5.48
N LEU A 46 13.68 5.90 5.72
CA LEU A 46 12.99 6.85 6.58
C LEU A 46 11.59 7.20 6.04
N LEU A 47 11.46 7.44 4.74
CA LEU A 47 10.17 7.71 4.09
C LEU A 47 9.23 6.50 4.15
N ILE A 48 9.74 5.28 3.94
CA ILE A 48 8.94 4.04 4.09
C ILE A 48 8.50 3.86 5.55
N ALA A 49 9.38 4.08 6.52
CA ALA A 49 9.03 3.98 7.94
C ALA A 49 7.98 5.02 8.37
N LEU A 50 8.07 6.24 7.83
CA LEU A 50 7.05 7.29 8.03
C LEU A 50 5.72 6.95 7.36
N ALA A 51 5.74 6.26 6.21
CA ALA A 51 4.54 5.93 5.44
C ALA A 51 3.84 4.62 5.88
N ALA A 52 4.58 3.67 6.47
CA ALA A 52 4.08 2.37 6.91
C ALA A 52 2.83 2.41 7.83
N PRO A 53 2.68 3.34 8.80
CA PRO A 53 1.51 3.35 9.67
C PRO A 53 0.21 3.80 8.98
N PHE A 54 0.25 4.29 7.74
CA PHE A 54 -0.97 4.73 7.05
C PHE A 54 -1.73 3.60 6.33
N GLY A 55 -1.14 2.40 6.25
CA GLY A 55 -1.75 1.22 5.63
C GLY A 55 -2.26 0.20 6.66
N HIS A 56 -3.34 0.52 7.37
CA HIS A 56 -3.99 -0.48 8.22
C HIS A 56 -4.98 -1.31 7.39
N ALA A 57 -4.58 -2.53 7.03
CA ALA A 57 -5.56 -3.56 6.68
C ALA A 57 -6.36 -3.86 7.95
N ARG A 58 -7.67 -3.55 7.93
CA ARG A 58 -8.57 -3.91 9.03
C ARG A 58 -9.14 -5.29 8.75
N ASP A 59 -8.70 -6.28 9.51
CA ASP A 59 -9.41 -7.55 9.63
C ASP A 59 -10.19 -7.53 10.95
N ARG A 60 -11.51 -7.73 10.88
CA ARG A 60 -12.38 -7.78 12.06
C ARG A 60 -12.42 -9.15 12.71
N GLY A 61 -11.79 -10.16 12.11
CA GLY A 61 -11.72 -11.51 12.66
C GLY A 61 -13.05 -12.27 12.64
N GLN A 62 -14.14 -11.66 12.16
CA GLN A 62 -15.50 -12.18 12.33
C GLN A 62 -15.73 -13.51 11.56
N PHE A 63 -14.88 -13.81 10.56
CA PHE A 63 -14.95 -15.00 9.71
C PHE A 63 -13.64 -15.83 9.70
N VAL A 64 -12.76 -15.67 10.70
CA VAL A 64 -11.44 -16.35 10.70
C VAL A 64 -11.51 -17.87 10.89
N ASN A 65 -12.58 -18.38 11.52
CA ASN A 65 -12.77 -19.81 11.81
C ASN A 65 -13.79 -20.48 10.88
N THR A 66 -13.97 -19.94 9.68
CA THR A 66 -14.97 -20.43 8.73
C THR A 66 -14.41 -21.59 7.89
N SER A 67 -15.28 -22.48 7.40
CA SER A 67 -14.85 -23.57 6.50
C SER A 67 -14.20 -23.02 5.22
N ALA A 68 -13.29 -23.80 4.63
CA ALA A 68 -12.61 -23.42 3.40
C ALA A 68 -13.60 -23.15 2.24
N GLU A 69 -14.71 -23.89 2.19
CA GLU A 69 -15.76 -23.68 1.19
C GLU A 69 -16.45 -22.32 1.36
N LEU A 70 -16.82 -21.96 2.59
CA LEU A 70 -17.51 -20.68 2.83
C LEU A 70 -16.56 -19.50 2.63
N LYS A 71 -15.27 -19.68 2.91
CA LYS A 71 -14.25 -18.69 2.55
C LYS A 71 -14.12 -18.53 1.04
N ALA A 72 -14.01 -19.61 0.29
CA ALA A 72 -13.93 -19.55 -1.18
C ALA A 72 -15.17 -18.88 -1.79
N TRP A 73 -16.36 -19.13 -1.22
CA TRP A 73 -17.57 -18.43 -1.58
C TRP A 73 -17.46 -16.92 -1.30
N PHE A 74 -17.04 -16.50 -0.11
CA PHE A 74 -16.81 -15.09 0.23
C PHE A 74 -15.86 -14.40 -0.76
N ASP A 75 -14.73 -15.03 -1.04
CA ASP A 75 -13.68 -14.49 -1.92
C ASP A 75 -14.16 -14.39 -3.39
N SER A 76 -15.20 -15.14 -3.77
CA SER A 76 -15.82 -15.10 -5.10
C SER A 76 -16.91 -14.02 -5.26
N LEU A 77 -17.40 -13.45 -4.15
CA LEU A 77 -18.51 -12.51 -4.17
C LEU A 77 -18.20 -11.28 -5.03
N ARG A 78 -19.19 -10.90 -5.83
CA ARG A 78 -19.15 -9.73 -6.70
C ARG A 78 -20.53 -9.14 -6.86
N SER A 79 -20.56 -7.82 -6.96
CA SER A 79 -21.71 -7.06 -7.44
C SER A 79 -21.48 -6.62 -8.88
N SER A 80 -22.43 -5.90 -9.47
CA SER A 80 -22.27 -5.30 -10.80
C SER A 80 -21.13 -4.26 -10.85
N LYS A 81 -20.70 -3.74 -9.69
CA LYS A 81 -19.47 -2.94 -9.55
C LYS A 81 -18.19 -3.77 -9.64
N GLY A 82 -18.24 -5.10 -9.62
CA GLY A 82 -17.10 -6.03 -9.61
C GLY A 82 -16.90 -6.77 -8.26
N PRO A 83 -15.69 -7.30 -7.96
CA PRO A 83 -15.44 -8.10 -6.76
C PRO A 83 -15.59 -7.32 -5.45
N CYS A 84 -16.16 -7.98 -4.44
CA CYS A 84 -16.23 -7.47 -3.07
C CYS A 84 -14.88 -7.71 -2.40
N CYS A 85 -14.18 -6.64 -2.03
CA CYS A 85 -12.74 -6.64 -1.73
C CYS A 85 -12.21 -7.90 -1.01
N SER A 86 -12.79 -8.27 0.14
CA SER A 86 -12.54 -9.53 0.85
C SER A 86 -13.59 -9.78 1.95
N ASP A 87 -13.56 -10.95 2.59
CA ASP A 87 -14.31 -11.26 3.81
C ASP A 87 -14.01 -10.29 4.96
N ALA A 88 -12.78 -9.79 5.06
CA ALA A 88 -12.34 -8.82 6.06
C ALA A 88 -13.03 -7.45 5.94
N ASP A 89 -13.42 -7.07 4.71
CA ASP A 89 -14.08 -5.80 4.42
C ASP A 89 -15.61 -5.87 4.56
N GLY A 90 -16.16 -7.09 4.62
CA GLY A 90 -17.58 -7.32 4.84
C GLY A 90 -17.95 -7.09 6.30
N SER A 91 -19.20 -6.77 6.59
CA SER A 91 -19.70 -6.67 7.96
C SER A 91 -21.15 -7.11 8.04
N ALA A 92 -21.45 -7.97 9.00
CA ALA A 92 -22.83 -8.36 9.29
C ALA A 92 -23.50 -7.25 10.11
N ILE A 93 -24.65 -6.78 9.66
CA ILE A 93 -25.44 -5.74 10.34
C ILE A 93 -26.68 -6.34 11.03
N SER A 94 -27.31 -5.60 11.94
CA SER A 94 -28.57 -5.99 12.56
C SER A 94 -29.73 -5.79 11.58
N ASP A 95 -30.83 -6.52 11.75
CA ASP A 95 -32.07 -6.29 10.99
C ASP A 95 -32.69 -4.91 11.22
N SER A 96 -32.30 -4.22 12.30
CA SER A 96 -32.66 -2.81 12.54
C SER A 96 -31.76 -1.79 11.85
N ASP A 97 -30.63 -2.24 11.28
CA ASP A 97 -29.62 -1.41 10.61
C ASP A 97 -29.75 -1.48 9.08
N TRP A 98 -30.83 -2.03 8.54
CA TRP A 98 -31.13 -1.96 7.13
C TRP A 98 -32.63 -1.96 6.88
N GLU A 99 -33.03 -1.41 5.75
CA GLU A 99 -34.42 -1.42 5.30
C GLU A 99 -34.47 -1.64 3.79
N SER A 100 -35.59 -2.21 3.34
CA SER A 100 -35.95 -2.27 1.92
C SER A 100 -37.21 -1.45 1.69
N LYS A 101 -37.18 -0.57 0.69
CA LYS A 101 -38.30 0.27 0.31
C LYS A 101 -38.33 0.40 -1.21
N ASP A 102 -39.45 0.06 -1.81
CA ASP A 102 -39.68 0.19 -3.26
C ASP A 102 -38.60 -0.50 -4.13
N GLY A 103 -38.07 -1.64 -3.67
CA GLY A 103 -37.00 -2.38 -4.37
C GLY A 103 -35.58 -1.82 -4.14
N HIS A 104 -35.45 -0.73 -3.39
CA HIS A 104 -34.17 -0.15 -3.00
C HIS A 104 -33.82 -0.51 -1.56
N TYR A 105 -32.53 -0.52 -1.25
CA TYR A 105 -32.04 -0.80 0.10
C TYR A 105 -31.37 0.43 0.71
N ARG A 106 -31.50 0.55 2.03
CA ARG A 106 -30.71 1.48 2.84
C ARG A 106 -30.06 0.72 3.97
N VAL A 107 -28.85 1.12 4.31
CA VAL A 107 -28.08 0.52 5.40
C VAL A 107 -27.60 1.60 6.34
N ARG A 108 -27.57 1.28 7.62
CA ARG A 108 -27.06 2.12 8.70
C ARG A 108 -25.67 1.64 9.07
N VAL A 109 -24.65 2.43 8.74
CA VAL A 109 -23.24 2.09 8.92
C VAL A 109 -22.50 3.22 9.64
N PRO A 110 -21.34 2.95 10.27
CA PRO A 110 -20.52 4.02 10.85
C PRO A 110 -20.25 5.12 9.81
N ARG A 111 -20.22 6.39 10.24
CA ARG A 111 -19.84 7.52 9.37
C ARG A 111 -18.38 7.40 8.91
N TYR A 112 -17.52 6.85 9.76
CA TYR A 112 -16.10 6.71 9.53
C TYR A 112 -15.65 5.28 9.79
N GLY A 113 -14.69 4.79 8.99
CA GLY A 113 -14.11 3.45 9.14
C GLY A 113 -13.24 3.27 10.38
N TYR A 114 -12.95 4.35 11.13
CA TYR A 114 -12.17 4.34 12.36
C TYR A 114 -12.98 4.92 13.52
N MET A 115 -12.73 4.42 14.72
CA MET A 115 -13.22 5.03 15.96
C MET A 115 -12.30 6.19 16.33
N ARG A 116 -12.86 7.33 16.72
CA ARG A 116 -12.11 8.39 17.40
C ARG A 116 -12.09 8.09 18.90
N GLU A 117 -10.93 8.21 19.51
CA GLU A 117 -10.76 7.98 20.94
C GLU A 117 -11.73 8.85 21.76
N GLY A 118 -12.46 8.22 22.68
CA GLY A 118 -13.45 8.88 23.53
C GLY A 118 -14.76 9.28 22.84
N GLN A 119 -14.95 8.99 21.54
CA GLN A 119 -16.20 9.27 20.82
C GLN A 119 -16.95 7.99 20.44
N GLN A 120 -18.27 8.01 20.60
CA GLN A 120 -19.13 6.96 20.06
C GLN A 120 -19.13 7.01 18.54
N GLN A 121 -19.23 5.83 17.91
CA GLN A 121 -19.42 5.75 16.47
C GLN A 121 -20.81 6.29 16.11
N GLU A 122 -20.82 7.38 15.35
CA GLU A 122 -22.04 7.87 14.73
C GLU A 122 -22.41 6.95 13.57
N LEU A 123 -23.64 6.45 13.56
CA LEU A 123 -24.19 5.69 12.45
C LEU A 123 -24.97 6.60 11.52
N VAL A 124 -24.84 6.39 10.21
CA VAL A 124 -25.53 7.13 9.16
C VAL A 124 -26.25 6.17 8.23
N TRP A 125 -27.44 6.58 7.79
CA TRP A 125 -28.17 5.88 6.73
C TRP A 125 -27.56 6.20 5.38
N VAL A 126 -27.33 5.16 4.58
CA VAL A 126 -26.71 5.24 3.26
C VAL A 126 -27.58 4.45 2.29
N ASP A 127 -27.98 5.08 1.20
CA ASP A 127 -28.64 4.41 0.07
C ASP A 127 -27.68 3.40 -0.56
N VAL A 128 -28.14 2.17 -0.74
CA VAL A 128 -27.42 1.12 -1.45
C VAL A 128 -27.74 1.27 -2.93
N PRO A 129 -26.74 1.57 -3.78
CA PRO A 129 -26.97 1.59 -5.22
C PRO A 129 -27.31 0.19 -5.73
N GLU A 130 -28.20 0.10 -6.71
CA GLU A 130 -28.68 -1.19 -7.23
C GLU A 130 -27.53 -2.07 -7.75
N GLU A 131 -26.53 -1.45 -8.38
CA GLU A 131 -25.34 -2.13 -8.88
C GLU A 131 -24.39 -2.63 -7.78
N ALA A 132 -24.61 -2.26 -6.52
CA ALA A 132 -23.89 -2.79 -5.36
C ALA A 132 -24.58 -4.03 -4.76
N VAL A 133 -25.82 -4.33 -5.14
CA VAL A 133 -26.54 -5.50 -4.63
C VAL A 133 -25.93 -6.77 -5.23
N ILE A 134 -25.64 -7.75 -4.38
CA ILE A 134 -25.14 -9.06 -4.78
C ILE A 134 -26.35 -9.95 -5.10
N SER A 135 -26.31 -10.61 -6.27
CA SER A 135 -27.36 -11.55 -6.71
C SER A 135 -27.15 -12.99 -6.23
N GLU A 136 -25.95 -13.32 -5.76
CA GLU A 136 -25.62 -14.64 -5.23
C GLU A 136 -26.42 -14.96 -3.96
N PRO A 137 -26.81 -16.23 -3.74
CA PRO A 137 -27.51 -16.64 -2.53
C PRO A 137 -26.70 -16.34 -1.25
N ASN A 138 -27.36 -15.76 -0.25
CA ASN A 138 -26.74 -15.45 1.03
C ASN A 138 -26.55 -16.72 1.89
N ARG A 139 -25.33 -17.27 1.89
CA ARG A 139 -24.96 -18.45 2.68
C ARG A 139 -24.73 -18.16 4.17
N VAL A 140 -24.61 -16.88 4.55
CA VAL A 140 -24.42 -16.45 5.94
C VAL A 140 -25.78 -16.24 6.64
N GLY A 141 -26.84 -15.99 5.87
CA GLY A 141 -28.21 -15.74 6.35
C GLY A 141 -28.44 -14.33 6.92
N ARG A 142 -27.39 -13.69 7.45
CA ARG A 142 -27.43 -12.30 7.94
C ARG A 142 -27.18 -11.29 6.83
N THR A 143 -27.72 -10.09 6.98
CA THR A 143 -27.42 -8.98 6.06
C THR A 143 -25.96 -8.56 6.14
N MET A 144 -25.30 -8.50 4.99
CA MET A 144 -23.88 -8.16 4.88
C MET A 144 -23.67 -6.88 4.06
N VAL A 145 -22.73 -6.04 4.50
CA VAL A 145 -22.37 -4.80 3.83
C VAL A 145 -20.86 -4.64 3.71
N TRP A 146 -20.39 -4.11 2.58
CA TRP A 146 -18.99 -3.74 2.33
C TRP A 146 -18.89 -2.22 2.11
N PRO A 147 -18.71 -1.44 3.18
CA PRO A 147 -18.56 0.00 3.08
C PRO A 147 -17.12 0.38 2.68
N ILE A 148 -17.01 1.33 1.76
CA ILE A 148 -15.75 2.02 1.44
C ILE A 148 -15.82 3.42 2.02
N TYR A 149 -14.84 3.76 2.86
CA TYR A 149 -14.71 5.07 3.47
C TYR A 149 -13.70 5.90 2.68
N GLY A 150 -14.18 6.98 2.07
CA GLY A 150 -13.35 7.94 1.34
C GLY A 150 -13.51 9.37 1.86
N TYR A 151 -12.82 10.30 1.22
CA TYR A 151 -12.94 11.73 1.54
C TYR A 151 -14.35 12.29 1.28
N MET A 152 -15.10 11.67 0.35
CA MET A 152 -16.50 12.01 0.04
C MET A 152 -17.51 11.37 1.00
N GLY A 153 -17.04 10.65 2.03
CA GLY A 153 -17.89 9.90 2.96
C GLY A 153 -17.89 8.40 2.68
N VAL A 154 -18.94 7.73 3.14
CA VAL A 154 -19.12 6.28 3.02
C VAL A 154 -19.92 5.94 1.77
N ALA A 155 -19.45 4.96 1.01
CA ALA A 155 -20.13 4.40 -0.15
C ALA A 155 -20.25 2.87 -0.02
N ILE A 156 -21.29 2.29 -0.60
CA ILE A 156 -21.52 0.84 -0.54
C ILE A 156 -20.95 0.16 -1.79
N ARG A 157 -19.96 -0.71 -1.57
CA ARG A 157 -19.30 -1.49 -2.63
C ARG A 157 -20.07 -2.74 -2.99
N CYS A 158 -20.51 -3.43 -1.95
CA CYS A 158 -21.32 -4.63 -2.02
C CYS A 158 -22.34 -4.63 -0.88
N PHE A 159 -23.51 -5.16 -1.17
CA PHE A 159 -24.58 -5.37 -0.23
C PHE A 159 -25.23 -6.72 -0.52
N MET A 160 -25.40 -7.53 0.50
CA MET A 160 -26.11 -8.79 0.40
C MET A 160 -27.25 -8.78 1.42
N PRO A 161 -28.51 -8.77 0.96
CA PRO A 161 -29.65 -8.80 1.86
C PRO A 161 -29.67 -10.12 2.64
N GLY A 162 -29.98 -10.03 3.93
CA GLY A 162 -30.31 -11.17 4.78
C GLY A 162 -31.77 -11.57 4.61
N SER A 163 -32.12 -12.73 5.15
CA SER A 163 -33.52 -13.05 5.39
C SER A 163 -33.99 -12.23 6.59
N MET A 164 -34.97 -11.32 6.40
CA MET A 164 -35.68 -10.65 7.49
C MET A 164 -36.37 -11.74 8.34
N THR A 165 -35.75 -12.18 9.44
CA THR A 165 -36.34 -13.13 10.39
C THR A 165 -36.56 -12.47 11.74
#